data_AF-A0A943TE35-F1
#
_entry.id   AF-A0A943TE35-F1
#
_cell.length_a   1.000
_cell.length_b   1.000
_cell.length_c   1.000
_cell.angle_alpha   90.00
_cell.angle_beta   90.00
_cell.angle_gamma   90.00
#
_symmetry.space_group_name_H-M   'P 1'
#
loop_
_entity.id
_entity.type
_entity.pdbx_description
1 polymer ?
#
loop_
_entity_poly.entity_id
_entity_poly.type
_entity_poly.pdbx_seq_one_letter_code
_entity_poly.pdbx_strand_id
1 'polypeptide(L)'
;MYQKYHEMDIRQFVYGLDEMRACHQKRQVARLQEYRKRISLSQKELAEKADVPLRTIQQYEQKQKNINHARADYVIRLAKALYCRPEDLLELETLQ
;
A
#
# COMPACT_ATOMS: atom_id res chain seq x y z
N MET A 1 24.43 -16.62 -30.82
CA MET A 1 23.69 -17.05 -29.61
C MET A 1 22.32 -16.40 -29.66
N TYR A 2 21.24 -17.17 -29.78
CA TYR A 2 19.90 -16.62 -29.80
C TYR A 2 19.53 -16.06 -28.42
N GLN A 3 18.86 -14.90 -28.38
CA GLN A 3 18.36 -14.31 -27.14
C GLN A 3 17.33 -15.26 -26.51
N LYS A 4 17.43 -15.43 -25.19
CA LYS A 4 16.60 -16.28 -24.31
C LYS A 4 15.07 -16.13 -24.48
N TYR A 5 14.62 -15.09 -25.19
CA TYR A 5 13.23 -14.72 -25.37
C TYR A 5 12.64 -15.10 -26.73
N HIS A 6 13.43 -15.62 -27.69
CA HIS A 6 12.92 -15.94 -29.04
C HIS A 6 12.06 -17.21 -29.08
N GLU A 7 12.20 -18.10 -28.09
CA GLU A 7 11.43 -19.35 -27.97
C GLU A 7 10.27 -19.23 -26.97
N MET A 8 10.05 -18.05 -26.39
CA MET A 8 9.10 -17.85 -25.29
C MET A 8 7.69 -17.59 -25.84
N ASP A 9 6.75 -18.50 -25.54
CA ASP A 9 5.32 -18.34 -25.86
C ASP A 9 4.75 -17.06 -25.21
N ILE A 10 3.81 -16.39 -25.88
CA ILE A 10 3.18 -15.14 -25.44
C ILE A 10 2.66 -15.25 -24.00
N ARG A 11 2.21 -16.45 -23.59
CA ARG A 11 1.76 -16.75 -22.23
C ARG A 11 2.85 -16.57 -21.17
N GLN A 12 4.08 -16.97 -21.46
CA GLN A 12 5.22 -16.82 -20.55
C GLN A 12 5.65 -15.35 -20.44
N PHE A 13 5.50 -14.58 -21.52
CA PHE A 13 5.69 -13.12 -21.49
C PHE A 13 4.65 -12.43 -20.60
N VAL A 14 3.36 -12.78 -20.74
CA VAL A 14 2.29 -12.26 -19.87
C VAL A 14 2.56 -12.61 -18.39
N TYR A 15 2.96 -13.84 -18.11
CA TYR A 15 3.30 -14.26 -16.74
C TYR A 15 4.48 -13.46 -16.16
N GLY A 16 5.55 -13.26 -16.94
CA GLY A 16 6.68 -12.43 -16.52
C GLY A 16 6.31 -10.96 -16.30
N LEU A 17 5.41 -10.40 -17.12
CA LEU A 17 4.86 -9.06 -16.90
C LEU A 17 4.01 -8.97 -15.63
N ASP A 18 3.19 -9.98 -15.35
CA ASP A 18 2.36 -10.03 -14.15
C ASP A 18 3.22 -10.16 -12.88
N GLU A 19 4.29 -10.97 -12.91
CA GLU A 19 5.25 -11.06 -11.82
C GLU A 19 6.00 -9.73 -11.58
N MET A 20 6.44 -9.07 -12.66
CA MET A 20 7.08 -7.75 -12.57
C MET A 20 6.13 -6.70 -12.00
N ARG A 21 4.86 -6.68 -12.43
CA ARG A 21 3.82 -5.79 -11.90
C ARG A 21 3.55 -6.07 -10.43
N ALA A 22 3.38 -7.32 -10.03
CA ALA A 22 3.15 -7.71 -8.64
C ALA A 22 4.32 -7.31 -7.73
N CYS A 23 5.56 -7.51 -8.17
CA CYS A 23 6.74 -7.06 -7.44
C CYS A 23 6.80 -5.53 -7.34
N HIS A 24 6.46 -4.80 -8.40
CA HIS A 24 6.42 -3.34 -8.39
C HIS A 24 5.33 -2.81 -7.44
N GLN A 25 4.12 -3.39 -7.46
CA GLN A 25 3.01 -3.04 -6.57
C GLN A 25 3.36 -3.23 -5.09
N LYS A 26 4.09 -4.33 -4.77
CA LYS A 26 4.57 -4.61 -3.40
C LYS A 26 5.66 -3.64 -2.94
N ARG A 27 6.45 -3.09 -3.86
CA ARG A 27 7.49 -2.09 -3.58
C ARG A 27 6.95 -0.66 -3.48
N GLN A 28 5.74 -0.41 -3.97
CA GLN A 28 5.11 0.90 -3.82
C GLN A 28 4.83 1.20 -2.35
N VAL A 29 5.18 2.42 -1.96
CA VAL A 29 4.93 2.96 -0.63
C VAL A 29 3.42 2.98 -0.38
N ALA A 30 2.97 2.50 0.78
CA ALA A 30 1.55 2.52 1.13
C ALA A 30 1.05 3.97 1.20
N ARG A 31 -0.18 4.24 0.73
CA ARG A 31 -0.76 5.60 0.74
C ARG A 31 -0.70 6.25 2.13
N LEU A 32 -0.96 5.45 3.17
CA LEU A 32 -0.85 5.88 4.57
C LEU A 32 0.54 6.45 4.91
N GLN A 33 1.60 5.78 4.45
CA GLN A 33 2.98 6.19 4.70
C GLN A 33 3.32 7.47 3.92
N GLU A 34 2.77 7.65 2.72
CA GLU A 34 2.94 8.89 1.96
C GLU A 34 2.32 10.07 2.69
N TYR A 35 1.04 9.97 3.10
CA TYR A 35 0.36 11.03 3.83
C TYR A 35 1.06 11.36 5.15
N ARG A 36 1.48 10.34 5.89
CA ARG A 36 2.25 10.54 7.13
C ARG A 36 3.54 11.33 6.89
N LYS A 37 4.30 10.99 5.85
CA LYS A 37 5.56 11.67 5.51
C LYS A 37 5.33 13.10 5.02
N ARG A 38 4.23 13.39 4.33
CA ARG A 38 3.89 14.75 3.86
C ARG A 38 3.71 15.74 5.02
N ILE A 39 3.21 15.26 6.16
CA ILE A 39 3.04 16.07 7.37
C ILE A 39 4.13 15.82 8.42
N SER A 40 5.24 15.16 8.03
CA SER A 40 6.41 14.91 8.87
C SER A 40 6.13 14.22 10.21
N LEU A 41 5.12 13.36 10.29
CA LEU A 41 4.86 12.58 11.50
C LEU A 41 5.67 11.28 11.50
N SER A 42 6.12 10.85 12.67
CA SER A 42 6.60 9.49 12.91
C SER A 42 5.43 8.50 13.04
N GLN A 43 5.72 7.20 12.92
CA GLN A 43 4.69 6.16 13.12
C GLN A 43 4.09 6.20 14.53
N LYS A 44 4.90 6.56 15.53
CA LYS A 44 4.48 6.67 16.93
C LYS A 44 3.55 7.87 17.13
N GLU A 45 3.92 9.04 16.59
CA GLU A 45 3.06 10.23 16.68
C GLU A 45 1.73 10.05 15.94
N LEU A 46 1.74 9.37 14.79
CA LEU A 46 0.49 9.03 14.10
C LEU A 46 -0.37 8.08 14.93
N ALA A 47 0.23 7.07 15.56
CA ALA A 47 -0.47 6.12 16.43
C ALA A 47 -1.12 6.83 17.63
N GLU A 48 -0.40 7.75 18.26
CA GLU A 48 -0.90 8.55 19.39
C GLU A 48 -2.02 9.51 18.94
N LYS A 49 -1.85 10.23 17.82
CA LYS A 49 -2.87 11.16 17.31
C LYS A 49 -4.14 10.48 16.84
N ALA A 50 -4.03 9.34 16.17
CA ALA A 50 -5.19 8.58 15.70
C ALA A 50 -5.80 7.71 16.81
N ASP A 51 -5.10 7.54 17.94
CA ASP A 51 -5.37 6.56 19.00
C ASP A 51 -5.61 5.14 18.43
N VAL A 52 -4.68 4.76 17.55
CA VAL A 52 -4.62 3.44 16.90
C VAL A 52 -3.29 2.79 17.32
N PRO A 53 -3.26 1.49 17.65
CA PRO A 53 -2.02 0.85 18.09
C PRO A 53 -0.89 0.99 17.06
N LEU A 54 0.32 1.32 17.52
CA LEU A 54 1.51 1.48 16.66
C LEU A 54 1.73 0.29 15.73
N ARG A 55 1.54 -0.94 16.24
CA ARG A 55 1.68 -2.16 15.43
C ARG A 55 0.68 -2.22 14.28
N THR A 56 -0.50 -1.64 14.44
CA THR A 56 -1.51 -1.55 13.38
C THR A 56 -1.06 -0.58 12.28
N ILE A 57 -0.51 0.58 12.65
CA ILE A 57 0.09 1.52 11.68
C ILE A 57 1.20 0.83 10.88
N GLN A 58 2.11 0.13 11.57
CA GLN A 58 3.19 -0.62 10.95
C GLN A 58 2.67 -1.69 9.98
N GLN A 59 1.65 -2.44 10.39
CA GLN A 59 1.04 -3.48 9.54
C GLN A 59 0.39 -2.90 8.27
N TYR A 60 -0.24 -1.73 8.35
CA TYR A 60 -0.78 -1.05 7.18
C TYR A 60 0.34 -0.52 6.27
N GLU A 61 1.37 0.14 6.82
CA GLU A 61 2.49 0.65 6.01
C GLU A 61 3.32 -0.47 5.35
N GLN A 62 3.43 -1.63 6.01
CA GLN A 62 4.10 -2.82 5.48
C GLN A 62 3.18 -3.68 4.61
N LYS A 63 1.94 -3.25 4.34
CA LYS A 63 0.91 -4.00 3.59
C LYS A 63 0.65 -5.42 4.11
N GLN A 64 0.91 -5.67 5.40
CA GLN A 64 0.50 -6.92 6.06
C GLN A 64 -1.01 -6.93 6.33
N LYS A 65 -1.63 -5.75 6.42
CA LYS A 65 -3.07 -5.57 6.48
C LYS A 65 -3.52 -4.68 5.33
N ASN A 66 -4.66 -5.04 4.74
CA ASN A 66 -5.30 -4.23 3.72
C ASN A 66 -6.06 -3.09 4.40
N ILE A 67 -5.66 -1.85 4.12
CA ILE A 67 -6.34 -0.66 4.64
C ILE A 67 -7.79 -0.56 4.13
N ASN A 68 -8.07 -1.10 2.94
CA ASN A 68 -9.42 -1.18 2.37
C ASN A 68 -10.38 -2.02 3.21
N HIS A 69 -9.84 -2.99 3.96
CA HIS A 69 -10.59 -3.89 4.83
C HIS A 69 -10.44 -3.49 6.30
N ALA A 70 -9.85 -2.32 6.58
CA ALA A 70 -9.76 -1.79 7.94
C ALA A 70 -11.16 -1.45 8.46
N ARG A 71 -11.33 -1.48 9.78
CA ARG A 71 -12.54 -0.96 10.39
C ARG A 71 -12.70 0.52 10.05
N ALA A 72 -13.91 0.92 9.68
CA ALA A 72 -14.20 2.28 9.25
C ALA A 72 -13.81 3.33 10.31
N ASP A 73 -13.97 3.01 11.61
CA ASP A 73 -13.56 3.90 12.70
C ASP A 73 -12.06 4.20 12.65
N TYR A 74 -11.21 3.20 12.40
CA TYR A 74 -9.76 3.39 12.28
C TYR A 74 -9.42 4.26 11.08
N VAL A 75 -10.04 4.03 9.92
CA VAL A 75 -9.77 4.82 8.71
C VAL A 75 -10.15 6.29 8.93
N ILE A 76 -11.32 6.56 9.54
CA ILE A 76 -11.77 7.93 9.84
C ILE A 76 -10.81 8.63 10.81
N ARG A 77 -10.35 7.93 11.85
CA ARG A 77 -9.41 8.49 12.84
C ARG A 77 -8.04 8.78 12.23
N LEU A 78 -7.54 7.89 11.39
CA LEU A 78 -6.30 8.11 10.63
C LEU A 78 -6.42 9.29 9.68
N ALA A 79 -7.53 9.39 8.95
CA ALA A 79 -7.79 10.48 8.02
C ALA A 79 -7.84 11.84 8.75
N LYS A 80 -8.50 11.90 9.91
CA LYS A 80 -8.51 13.08 10.79
C LYS A 80 -7.11 13.46 11.28
N ALA A 81 -6.31 12.49 11.71
CA ALA A 81 -4.94 12.74 12.17
C ALA A 81 -3.99 13.18 11.04
N LEU A 82 -4.28 12.79 9.80
CA LEU A 82 -3.51 13.08 8.60
C LEU A 82 -4.04 14.28 7.80
N TYR A 83 -5.14 14.89 8.24
CA TYR A 83 -5.85 15.99 7.54
C TYR A 83 -6.22 15.65 6.09
N CYS A 84 -6.62 14.41 5.83
CA CYS A 84 -7.08 13.93 4.53
C CYS A 84 -8.49 13.33 4.65
N ARG A 85 -9.10 13.00 3.51
CA ARG A 85 -10.38 12.28 3.52
C ARG A 85 -10.13 10.77 3.64
N PRO A 86 -11.05 10.00 4.24
CA PRO A 86 -10.90 8.54 4.38
C PRO A 86 -10.62 7.83 3.05
N GLU A 87 -11.25 8.29 1.97
CA GLU A 87 -11.11 7.74 0.62
C GLU A 87 -9.70 7.91 0.07
N ASP A 88 -8.99 8.97 0.49
CA ASP A 88 -7.63 9.25 0.03
C ASP A 88 -6.61 8.22 0.58
N LEU A 89 -6.96 7.54 1.68
CA LEU A 89 -6.15 6.48 2.29
C LEU A 89 -6.38 5.10 1.66
N LEU A 90 -7.47 4.91 0.92
CA LEU A 90 -7.81 3.64 0.30
C LEU A 90 -6.91 3.38 -0.91
N GLU A 91 -6.47 2.13 -1.08
CA GLU A 91 -5.68 1.71 -2.24
C GLU A 91 -6.62 1.20 -3.33
N LEU A 92 -6.43 1.65 -4.57
CA LEU A 92 -7.16 1.08 -5.70
C LEU A 92 -6.64 -0.34 -5.91
N GLU A 93 -7.45 -1.32 -5.56
CA GLU A 93 -7.26 -2.70 -6.00
C GLU A 93 -7.53 -2.69 -7.51
N THR A 94 -6.47 -2.78 -8.31
CA THR A 94 -6.63 -3.13 -9.72
C THR A 94 -7.28 -4.50 -9.74
N LEU A 95 -8.58 -4.56 -10.06
CA LEU A 95 -9.28 -5.80 -10.36
C LEU A 95 -8.45 -6.53 -11.43
N GLN A 96 -7.94 -7.70 -11.06
CA GLN A 96 -7.32 -8.65 -11.99
C GLN A 96 -8.42 -9.41 -12.73
#